data_AF-A0AAJ4VIR0-F1
#
_entry.id   AF-A0AAJ4VIR0-F1
#
_cell.length_a   1.000
_cell.length_b   1.000
_cell.length_c   1.000
_cell.angle_alpha   90.00
_cell.angle_beta   90.00
_cell.angle_gamma   90.00
#
_symmetry.space_group_name_H-M   'P 1'
#
loop_
_entity.id
_entity.type
_entity.pdbx_description
1 polymer ?
#
loop_
_entity_poly.entity_id
_entity_poly.type
_entity_poly.pdbx_seq_one_letter_code
_entity_poly.pdbx_strand_id
1 'polypeptide(L)'
;MQATNYEFNYDNEAKNIGLIVGISDEIYFCTLSRVSTVYVEKIGDHWVAWRENYLSNNKRISNYKIIANGSFELVMARTKNYLQYINKKRK
;
A
#
# COMPACT_ATOMS: atom_id res chain seq x y z
N MET A 1 19.59 6.78 -31.37
CA MET A 1 18.68 7.02 -30.23
C MET A 1 19.12 6.07 -29.13
N GLN A 2 19.67 6.57 -28.02
CA GLN A 2 20.02 5.70 -26.89
C GLN A 2 18.71 5.36 -26.17
N ALA A 3 18.36 4.09 -26.11
CA ALA A 3 17.23 3.61 -25.32
C ALA A 3 17.63 3.74 -23.84
N THR A 4 17.10 4.76 -23.17
CA THR A 4 17.12 4.78 -21.71
C THR A 4 16.20 3.67 -21.23
N ASN A 5 16.77 2.51 -20.89
CA ASN A 5 16.07 1.47 -20.14
C ASN A 5 15.73 2.04 -18.75
N TYR A 6 14.58 2.71 -18.65
CA TYR A 6 13.97 3.00 -17.36
C TYR A 6 13.44 1.67 -16.82
N GLU A 7 14.24 1.01 -15.99
CA GLU A 7 13.80 -0.17 -15.26
C GLU A 7 12.74 0.30 -14.25
N PHE A 8 11.51 -0.19 -14.43
CA PHE A 8 10.41 0.14 -13.55
C PHE A 8 10.69 -0.47 -12.18
N ASN A 9 10.75 0.38 -11.14
CA ASN A 9 11.09 -0.05 -9.79
C ASN A 9 9.88 0.12 -8.86
N TYR A 10 9.25 -0.99 -8.49
CA TYR A 10 8.06 -1.00 -7.65
C TYR A 10 8.32 -0.37 -6.27
N ASP A 11 9.50 -0.64 -5.69
CA ASP A 11 9.90 -0.11 -4.39
C ASP A 11 9.98 1.42 -4.35
N ASN A 12 10.49 2.04 -5.42
CA ASN A 12 10.60 3.49 -5.52
C ASN A 12 9.22 4.13 -5.66
N GLU A 13 8.33 3.57 -6.48
CA GLU A 13 6.95 4.01 -6.60
C GLU A 13 6.18 3.87 -5.27
N ALA A 14 6.43 2.79 -4.53
CA ALA A 14 5.86 2.59 -3.20
C ALA A 14 6.31 3.66 -2.20
N LYS A 15 7.62 3.92 -2.14
CA LYS A 15 8.21 4.97 -1.28
C LYS A 15 7.66 6.36 -1.62
N ASN A 16 7.49 6.66 -2.91
CA ASN A 16 7.00 7.95 -3.39
C ASN A 16 5.59 8.31 -2.88
N ILE A 17 4.77 7.32 -2.54
CA ILE A 17 3.43 7.55 -1.97
C ILE A 17 3.37 7.37 -0.44
N GLY A 18 4.53 7.19 0.21
CA GLY A 18 4.65 7.07 1.66
C GLY A 18 4.50 5.65 2.21
N LEU A 19 4.69 4.62 1.38
CA LEU A 19 4.79 3.24 1.85
C LEU A 19 6.23 2.88 2.23
N ILE A 20 6.34 1.93 3.15
CA ILE A 20 7.57 1.26 3.56
C ILE A 20 7.65 -0.07 2.82
N VAL A 21 8.84 -0.46 2.37
CA VAL A 21 9.11 -1.77 1.79
C VAL A 21 9.22 -2.80 2.89
N GLY A 22 8.33 -3.80 2.89
CA GLY A 22 8.43 -4.96 3.77
C GLY A 22 9.28 -6.06 3.11
N ILE A 23 8.94 -6.41 1.87
CA ILE A 23 9.68 -7.32 0.99
C ILE A 23 9.69 -6.67 -0.39
N SER A 24 10.88 -6.53 -0.97
CA SER A 24 11.08 -5.88 -2.27
C SER A 24 10.25 -6.58 -3.35
N ASP A 25 9.59 -5.79 -4.20
CA ASP A 25 8.71 -6.24 -5.28
C ASP A 25 7.52 -7.15 -4.89
N GLU A 26 7.24 -7.28 -3.59
CA GLU A 26 6.21 -8.20 -3.07
C GLU A 26 5.24 -7.52 -2.09
N ILE A 27 5.74 -6.82 -1.06
CA ILE A 27 4.88 -6.23 -0.03
C ILE A 27 5.35 -4.86 0.44
N TYR A 28 4.40 -3.94 0.45
CA TYR A 28 4.55 -2.56 0.94
C TYR A 28 3.48 -2.26 1.99
N PHE A 29 3.78 -1.37 2.93
CA PHE A 29 2.80 -1.01 3.95
C PHE A 29 3.04 0.38 4.54
N CYS A 30 2.01 0.94 5.18
CA CYS A 30 2.19 2.09 6.06
C CYS A 30 1.23 2.03 7.25
N THR A 31 1.72 2.44 8.41
CA THR A 31 0.93 2.49 9.65
C THR A 31 0.17 3.80 9.73
N LEU A 32 -1.16 3.75 9.75
CA LEU A 32 -2.00 4.93 9.94
C LEU A 32 -2.08 5.33 11.42
N SER A 33 -2.15 4.33 12.31
CA SER A 33 -2.18 4.52 13.76
C SER A 33 -1.71 3.25 14.48
N ARG A 34 -1.61 3.25 15.81
CA ARG A 34 -1.24 2.07 16.61
C ARG A 34 -2.10 0.83 16.30
N VAL A 35 -3.33 1.02 15.83
CA VAL A 35 -4.30 -0.05 15.58
C VAL A 35 -4.74 -0.11 14.12
N SER A 36 -4.03 0.51 13.19
CA SER A 36 -4.41 0.43 11.77
C SER A 36 -3.26 0.60 10.81
N THR A 37 -3.21 -0.31 9.84
CA THR A 37 -2.15 -0.41 8.83
C THR A 37 -2.77 -0.62 7.46
N VAL A 38 -2.19 -0.01 6.44
CA VAL A 38 -2.48 -0.30 5.04
C VAL A 38 -1.38 -1.18 4.49
N TYR A 39 -1.76 -2.24 3.78
CA TYR A 39 -0.88 -3.15 3.07
C TYR A 39 -1.15 -3.07 1.57
N VAL A 40 -0.11 -3.31 0.80
CA VAL A 40 -0.13 -3.53 -0.64
C VAL A 40 0.74 -4.75 -0.91
N GLU A 41 0.13 -5.85 -1.34
CA GLU A 41 0.83 -7.12 -1.57
C GLU A 41 0.56 -7.64 -2.98
N LYS A 42 1.59 -8.26 -3.56
CA LYS A 42 1.48 -9.02 -4.80
C LYS A 42 0.99 -10.44 -4.48
N ILE A 43 -0.19 -10.78 -5.00
CA ILE A 43 -0.82 -12.09 -4.84
C ILE A 43 -0.89 -12.75 -6.21
N GLY A 44 0.05 -13.65 -6.51
CA GLY A 44 0.23 -14.19 -7.85
C GLY A 44 0.57 -13.09 -8.85
N ASP A 45 -0.27 -12.93 -9.89
CA ASP A 45 -0.05 -11.97 -10.97
C ASP A 45 -0.74 -10.61 -10.76
N HIS A 46 -1.39 -10.40 -9.63
CA HIS A 46 -2.09 -9.15 -9.33
C HIS A 46 -1.67 -8.55 -8.00
N TRP A 47 -1.95 -7.27 -7.83
CA TRP A 47 -1.71 -6.53 -6.61
C TRP A 47 -3.03 -6.29 -5.87
N VAL A 48 -2.96 -6.30 -4.55
CA VAL A 48 -4.10 -6.00 -3.68
C VAL A 48 -3.67 -4.99 -2.64
N ALA A 49 -4.46 -3.93 -2.47
CA ALA A 49 -4.31 -3.01 -1.36
C ALA A 49 -5.49 -3.14 -0.41
N TRP A 50 -5.22 -3.27 0.88
CA TRP A 50 -6.24 -3.32 1.92
C TRP A 50 -5.77 -2.62 3.18
N ARG A 51 -6.74 -2.22 3.99
CA ARG A 51 -6.51 -1.69 5.33
C ARG A 51 -6.93 -2.72 6.35
N GLU A 52 -6.08 -2.98 7.32
CA GLU A 52 -6.41 -3.72 8.52
C GLU A 52 -6.58 -2.77 9.70
N ASN A 53 -7.52 -3.12 10.57
CA ASN A 53 -7.64 -2.55 11.90
C ASN A 53 -7.47 -3.66 12.92
N TYR A 54 -6.82 -3.33 14.02
CA TYR A 54 -6.45 -4.28 15.06
C TYR A 54 -7.16 -3.93 16.37
N LEU A 55 -7.50 -4.95 17.15
CA LEU A 55 -7.87 -4.75 18.54
C LEU A 55 -6.62 -4.34 19.32
N SER A 56 -6.73 -3.26 20.09
CA SER A 56 -5.62 -2.65 20.83
C SER A 56 -4.92 -3.58 21.83
N ASN A 57 -5.57 -4.69 22.20
CA ASN A 57 -5.25 -5.50 23.37
C ASN A 57 -4.59 -6.83 23.01
N ASN A 58 -4.81 -7.34 21.80
CA ASN A 58 -4.35 -8.68 21.41
C ASN A 58 -3.86 -8.77 19.96
N LYS A 59 -3.68 -7.63 19.26
CA LYS A 59 -3.23 -7.55 17.87
C LYS A 59 -4.03 -8.41 16.88
N ARG A 60 -5.23 -8.88 17.25
CA ARG A 60 -6.13 -9.56 16.33
C ARG A 60 -6.77 -8.55 15.40
N ILE A 61 -6.96 -8.93 14.14
CA ILE A 61 -7.69 -8.13 13.16
C ILE A 61 -9.13 -7.99 13.67
N SER A 62 -9.59 -6.76 13.83
CA SER A 62 -10.99 -6.45 14.14
C SER A 62 -11.82 -6.31 12.87
N ASN A 63 -11.22 -5.76 11.81
CA ASN A 63 -11.87 -5.53 10.52
C ASN A 63 -10.80 -5.32 9.44
N TYR A 64 -11.13 -5.69 8.20
CA TYR A 64 -10.35 -5.36 7.03
C TYR A 64 -11.22 -4.71 5.95
N LYS A 65 -10.61 -3.87 5.12
CA LYS A 65 -11.27 -3.22 3.97
C LYS A 65 -10.36 -3.26 2.76
N ILE A 66 -10.85 -3.85 1.66
CA ILE A 66 -10.19 -3.76 0.36
C ILE A 66 -10.27 -2.32 -0.16
N ILE A 67 -9.13 -1.79 -0.60
CA ILE A 67 -8.98 -0.47 -1.22
C ILE A 67 -8.99 -0.63 -2.74
N ALA A 68 -8.22 -1.59 -3.25
CA ALA A 68 -8.12 -1.90 -4.68
C ALA A 68 -7.56 -3.31 -4.92
N ASN A 69 -7.84 -3.85 -6.10
CA ASN A 69 -7.25 -5.07 -6.65
C ASN A 69 -7.02 -4.85 -8.16
N GLY A 70 -5.87 -5.23 -8.69
CA GLY A 70 -5.59 -5.21 -10.13
C GLY A 70 -4.10 -5.09 -10.44
N SER A 71 -3.76 -4.31 -11.48
CA SER A 71 -2.36 -4.02 -11.81
C SER A 71 -1.70 -3.18 -10.72
N PHE A 72 -0.37 -3.19 -10.68
CA PHE A 72 0.40 -2.38 -9.74
C PHE A 72 0.01 -0.89 -9.84
N GLU A 73 -0.03 -0.34 -11.06
CA GLU A 73 -0.30 1.09 -11.30
C GLU A 73 -1.68 1.48 -10.79
N LEU A 74 -2.70 0.65 -11.05
CA LEU A 74 -4.06 0.88 -10.57
C LEU A 74 -4.11 0.87 -9.04
N VAL A 75 -3.51 -0.15 -8.42
CA VAL A 75 -3.52 -0.34 -6.98
C VAL A 75 -2.76 0.79 -6.28
N MET A 76 -1.63 1.21 -6.83
CA MET A 76 -0.84 2.34 -6.31
C MET A 76 -1.57 3.67 -6.42
N ALA A 77 -2.21 3.96 -7.57
CA ALA A 77 -3.01 5.17 -7.72
C ALA A 77 -4.17 5.23 -6.72
N ARG A 78 -4.86 4.11 -6.52
CA ARG A 78 -5.97 4.01 -5.54
C ARG A 78 -5.47 4.13 -4.10
N THR A 79 -4.35 3.51 -3.78
CA THR A 79 -3.70 3.61 -2.45
C THR A 79 -3.29 5.05 -2.16
N LYS A 80 -2.63 5.73 -3.10
CA LYS A 80 -2.26 7.16 -2.97
C LYS A 80 -3.48 8.03 -2.68
N ASN A 81 -4.56 7.89 -3.44
CA ASN A 81 -5.80 8.64 -3.23
C ASN A 81 -6.41 8.36 -1.84
N TYR A 82 -6.38 7.09 -1.41
CA TYR A 82 -6.87 6.69 -0.10
C TYR A 82 -6.07 7.30 1.05
N LEU A 83 -4.74 7.27 0.98
CA LEU A 83 -3.85 7.87 1.98
C LEU A 83 -4.02 9.38 2.05
N GLN A 84 -4.13 10.05 0.91
CA GLN A 84 -4.40 11.49 0.86
C GLN A 84 -5.74 11.85 1.50
N TYR A 85 -6.79 11.07 1.24
CA TYR A 85 -8.09 11.25 1.86
C TYR A 85 -8.05 11.10 3.39
N ILE A 86 -7.37 10.07 3.90
CA ILE A 86 -7.22 9.88 5.35
C ILE A 86 -6.43 11.03 5.98
N ASN A 87 -5.32 11.43 5.35
CA ASN A 87 -4.47 12.51 5.88
C ASN A 87 -5.21 13.85 5.93
N LYS A 88 -6.08 14.13 4.94
CA LYS A 88 -6.96 15.31 4.97
C LYS A 88 -7.96 15.28 6.13
N LYS A 89 -8.50 14.11 6.48
CA LYS A 89 -9.45 13.96 7.60
C LYS A 89 -8.83 14.03 8.98
N ARG A 90 -7.50 13.94 9.10
CA ARG A 90 -6.77 14.04 10.37
C ARG A 90 -6.36 15.46 10.73
N LYS A 91 -6.34 16.37 9.75
CA LYS A 91 -6.17 17.81 9.96
C LYS A 91 -7.52 18.43 10.26
#